data_AF-A0A920SGU7-F1
#
_entry.id   AF-A0A920SGU7-F1
#
_cell.length_a   1.000
_cell.length_b   1.000
_cell.length_c   1.000
_cell.angle_alpha   90.00
_cell.angle_beta   90.00
_cell.angle_gamma   90.00
#
_symmetry.space_group_name_H-M   'P 1'
#
loop_
_entity.id
_entity.type
_entity.pdbx_description
1 polymer ?
#
loop_
_entity_poly.entity_id
_entity_poly.type
_entity_poly.pdbx_seq_one_letter_code
_entity_poly.pdbx_strand_id
1 'polypeptide(L)'
;MGNLLDAGTDVVCIVGKCSAYHVTEALRTGKDEGVAMVADSVRFLKSHGRTVFFDAEHFFDGYADDPEFSLRVRAGPLRRVPTAWCCGHQRWFASQPV
;
A
#
# COMPACT_ATOMS: atom_id res chain seq x y z
N MET A 1 -2.39 -12.68 -8.18
CA MET A 1 -1.37 -12.86 -7.12
C MET A 1 -0.68 -14.23 -7.08
N GLY A 2 -1.17 -15.30 -7.73
CA GLY A 2 -0.55 -16.64 -7.65
C GLY A 2 0.95 -16.68 -7.95
N ASN A 3 1.37 -16.03 -9.04
CA ASN A 3 2.78 -15.97 -9.44
C ASN A 3 3.72 -15.35 -8.38
N LEU A 4 3.22 -14.46 -7.50
CA LEU A 4 4.01 -13.88 -6.41
C LEU A 4 4.23 -14.88 -5.26
N LEU A 5 3.28 -15.80 -5.06
CA LEU A 5 3.44 -16.87 -4.07
C LEU A 5 4.35 -17.98 -4.59
N ASP A 6 4.26 -18.28 -5.88
CA ASP A 6 5.08 -19.31 -6.55
C ASP A 6 6.57 -18.92 -6.62
N ALA A 7 6.86 -17.61 -6.55
CA ALA A 7 8.23 -17.11 -6.49
C ALA A 7 8.99 -17.55 -5.22
N GLY A 8 8.31 -18.12 -4.21
CA GLY A 8 8.94 -18.68 -3.02
C GLY A 8 9.60 -17.65 -2.10
N THR A 9 9.32 -16.36 -2.28
CA THR A 9 9.92 -15.28 -1.48
C THR A 9 9.16 -15.08 -0.16
N ASP A 10 9.91 -14.94 0.93
CA ASP A 10 9.32 -14.67 2.26
C ASP A 10 8.81 -13.23 2.39
N VAL A 11 9.37 -12.33 1.58
CA VAL A 11 9.13 -10.90 1.62
C VAL A 11 8.65 -10.43 0.24
N VAL A 12 7.51 -9.73 0.23
CA VAL A 12 6.88 -9.19 -0.98
C VAL A 12 6.69 -7.68 -0.82
N CYS A 13 7.20 -6.89 -1.76
CA CYS A 13 6.89 -5.46 -1.86
C CYS A 13 5.78 -5.24 -2.88
N ILE A 14 4.72 -4.54 -2.47
CA ILE A 14 3.64 -4.12 -3.37
C ILE A 14 3.59 -2.59 -3.43
N VAL A 15 3.24 -2.04 -4.59
CA VAL A 15 3.14 -0.60 -4.81
C VAL A 15 1.66 -0.20 -4.85
N GLY A 16 1.29 0.84 -4.12
CA GLY A 16 -0.05 1.43 -4.17
C GLY A 16 0.00 2.94 -4.39
N LYS A 17 -0.88 3.45 -5.26
CA LYS A 17 -1.00 4.88 -5.53
C LYS A 17 -1.66 5.58 -4.35
N CYS A 18 -0.94 6.50 -3.72
CA CYS A 18 -1.41 7.29 -2.58
C CYS A 18 -1.88 8.70 -2.98
N SER A 19 -2.06 8.95 -4.28
CA SER A 19 -2.62 10.20 -4.82
C SER A 19 -3.99 9.92 -5.44
N ALA A 20 -4.99 10.71 -5.05
CA ALA A 20 -6.35 10.63 -5.57
C ALA A 20 -6.36 10.75 -7.11
N TYR A 21 -5.60 11.72 -7.63
CA TYR A 21 -5.44 11.95 -9.06
C TYR A 21 -4.92 10.72 -9.79
N HIS A 22 -3.88 10.05 -9.28
CA HIS A 22 -3.37 8.83 -9.91
C HIS A 22 -4.33 7.65 -9.82
N VAL A 23 -5.15 7.57 -8.77
CA VAL A 23 -6.17 6.53 -8.66
C VAL A 23 -7.28 6.74 -9.70
N THR A 24 -7.74 7.98 -9.90
CA THR A 24 -8.79 8.26 -10.88
C THR A 24 -8.28 8.26 -12.31
N GLU A 25 -7.11 8.85 -12.57
CA GLU A 25 -6.62 9.03 -13.95
C GLU A 25 -5.81 7.83 -14.45
N ALA A 26 -4.90 7.29 -13.62
CA ALA A 26 -4.01 6.21 -14.04
C ALA A 26 -4.65 4.83 -13.83
N LEU A 27 -5.29 4.60 -12.68
CA LEU A 27 -5.98 3.34 -12.39
C LEU A 27 -7.44 3.31 -12.89
N ARG A 28 -8.00 4.46 -13.27
CA ARG A 28 -9.37 4.58 -13.79
C ARG A 28 -10.42 3.97 -12.85
N THR A 29 -10.23 4.17 -11.55
CA THR A 29 -11.10 3.63 -10.51
C THR A 29 -11.46 4.68 -9.46
N GLY A 30 -12.42 4.36 -8.62
CA GLY A 30 -12.84 5.21 -7.51
C GLY A 30 -11.82 5.23 -6.37
N LYS A 31 -11.84 6.30 -5.55
CA LYS A 31 -10.98 6.41 -4.36
C LYS A 31 -11.17 5.23 -3.40
N ASP A 32 -12.42 4.87 -3.11
CA ASP A 32 -12.72 3.76 -2.18
C ASP A 32 -12.26 2.41 -2.72
N GLU A 33 -12.45 2.19 -4.02
CA GLU A 33 -11.97 0.98 -4.70
C GLU A 33 -10.43 0.91 -4.67
N GLY A 34 -9.74 2.03 -4.91
CA GLY A 34 -8.28 2.09 -4.79
C GLY A 34 -7.77 1.71 -3.39
N VAL A 35 -8.47 2.14 -2.33
CA VAL A 35 -8.15 1.74 -0.95
C VAL A 35 -8.42 0.24 -0.73
N ALA A 36 -9.56 -0.26 -1.22
CA ALA A 36 -9.95 -1.67 -1.10
C ALA A 36 -8.96 -2.60 -1.82
N MET A 37 -8.54 -2.26 -3.04
CA MET A 37 -7.56 -3.00 -3.82
C MET A 37 -6.24 -3.20 -3.07
N VAL A 38 -5.73 -2.15 -2.42
CA VAL A 38 -4.52 -2.24 -1.59
C VAL A 38 -4.77 -3.16 -0.39
N ALA A 39 -5.91 -3.01 0.30
CA ALA A 39 -6.24 -3.83 1.45
C ALA A 39 -6.36 -5.32 1.15
N ASP A 40 -7.06 -5.66 0.07
CA ASP A 40 -7.25 -7.03 -0.34
C ASP A 40 -5.92 -7.66 -0.77
N SER A 41 -5.06 -6.90 -1.46
CA SER A 41 -3.73 -7.35 -1.86
C SER A 41 -2.84 -7.68 -0.65
N VAL A 42 -2.79 -6.79 0.35
CA VAL A 42 -2.01 -7.01 1.58
C VAL A 42 -2.58 -8.19 2.36
N ARG A 43 -3.90 -8.23 2.53
CA ARG A 43 -4.59 -9.29 3.26
C ARG A 43 -4.32 -10.65 2.63
N PHE A 44 -4.41 -10.74 1.30
CA PHE A 44 -4.13 -11.96 0.56
C PHE A 44 -2.69 -12.43 0.79
N LEU A 45 -1.69 -11.56 0.64
CA LEU A 45 -0.29 -11.98 0.81
C LEU A 45 0.00 -12.39 2.27
N LYS A 46 -0.54 -11.66 3.24
CA LYS A 46 -0.39 -11.96 4.66
C LYS A 46 -1.08 -13.26 5.07
N SER A 47 -2.25 -13.59 4.51
CA SER A 47 -2.93 -14.86 4.78
C SER A 47 -2.14 -16.07 4.28
N HIS A 48 -1.19 -15.86 3.36
CA HIS A 48 -0.27 -16.87 2.86
C HIS A 48 1.11 -16.82 3.56
N GLY A 49 1.19 -16.19 4.74
CA GLY A 49 2.41 -16.16 5.56
C GLY A 49 3.51 -15.22 5.07
N ARG A 50 3.23 -14.36 4.08
CA ARG A 50 4.25 -13.45 3.52
C ARG A 50 4.44 -12.21 4.39
N THR A 51 5.67 -11.77 4.52
CA THR A 51 5.96 -10.41 4.99
C THR A 51 5.71 -9.43 3.86
N VAL A 52 4.86 -8.45 4.08
CA VAL A 52 4.49 -7.48 3.03
C VAL A 52 5.14 -6.13 3.36
N PHE A 53 5.78 -5.56 2.36
CA PHE A 53 6.20 -4.16 2.31
C PHE A 53 5.25 -3.42 1.38
N PHE A 54 4.83 -2.23 1.80
CA PHE A 54 3.97 -1.37 0.99
C PHE A 54 4.75 -0.14 0.56
N ASP A 55 4.85 0.06 -0.76
CA ASP A 55 5.38 1.28 -1.36
C ASP A 55 4.23 2.26 -1.64
N ALA A 56 4.25 3.37 -0.92
CA ALA A 56 3.28 4.44 -0.99
C ALA A 56 3.64 5.45 -2.08
N GLU A 57 3.40 5.07 -3.32
CA GLU A 57 3.79 5.89 -4.48
C GLU A 57 2.98 7.19 -4.52
N HIS A 58 3.66 8.31 -4.77
CA HIS A 58 3.07 9.67 -4.77
C HIS A 58 2.37 10.05 -3.46
N PHE A 59 2.82 9.52 -2.34
CA PHE A 59 2.24 9.88 -1.04
C PHE A 59 2.46 11.36 -0.71
N PHE A 60 3.63 11.95 -0.96
CA PHE A 60 3.87 13.36 -0.62
C PHE A 60 3.04 14.32 -1.47
N ASP A 61 3.02 14.10 -2.79
CA ASP A 61 2.22 14.89 -3.73
C ASP A 61 0.72 14.72 -3.43
N GLY A 62 0.30 13.46 -3.23
CA GLY A 62 -1.07 13.12 -2.87
C GLY A 62 -1.48 13.72 -1.52
N TYR A 63 -0.56 13.74 -0.54
CA TYR A 63 -0.83 14.29 0.78
C TYR A 63 -0.93 15.81 0.75
N ALA A 64 -0.19 16.48 -0.13
CA ALA A 64 -0.32 17.93 -0.34
C ALA A 64 -1.67 18.31 -0.94
N ASP A 65 -2.25 17.45 -1.78
CA ASP A 65 -3.52 17.68 -2.48
C ASP A 65 -4.75 17.20 -1.67
N ASP A 66 -4.71 15.95 -1.20
CA ASP A 66 -5.76 15.29 -0.44
C ASP A 66 -5.14 14.44 0.71
N PRO A 67 -4.78 15.10 1.83
CA PRO A 67 -4.17 14.42 2.98
C PRO A 67 -5.04 13.29 3.54
N GLU A 68 -6.36 13.45 3.49
CA GLU A 68 -7.30 12.44 3.99
C GLU A 68 -7.19 11.16 3.16
N PHE A 69 -7.24 11.27 1.83
CA PHE A 69 -7.12 10.12 0.95
C PHE A 69 -5.77 9.41 1.10
N SER A 70 -4.67 10.15 1.09
CA SER A 70 -3.33 9.56 1.26
C SER A 70 -3.17 8.86 2.60
N LEU A 71 -3.75 9.41 3.67
CA LEU A 71 -3.78 8.75 4.97
C LEU A 71 -4.72 7.55 5.01
N ARG A 72 -5.83 7.56 4.27
CA ARG A 72 -6.76 6.42 4.19
C ARG A 72 -6.11 5.23 3.48
N VAL A 73 -5.44 5.45 2.34
CA VAL A 73 -4.65 4.42 1.65
C VAL A 73 -3.56 3.87 2.58
N ARG A 74 -2.94 4.75 3.39
CA ARG A 74 -1.90 4.35 4.34
C ARG A 74 -2.39 3.56 5.54
N ALA A 75 -3.31 4.16 6.29
CA ALA A 75 -3.67 3.74 7.62
C ALA A 75 -4.77 2.69 7.60
N GLY A 76 -5.74 2.79 6.69
CA GLY A 76 -6.91 1.90 6.66
C GLY A 76 -6.52 0.42 6.52
N PRO A 77 -5.81 0.04 5.44
CA PRO A 77 -5.48 -1.34 5.15
C PRO A 77 -4.47 -1.98 6.12
N LEU A 78 -3.62 -1.16 6.75
CA LEU A 78 -2.37 -1.62 7.36
C LEU A 78 -2.34 -1.52 8.88
N ARG A 79 -3.33 -0.88 9.52
CA ARG A 79 -3.38 -0.72 10.98
C ARG A 79 -3.45 -2.04 11.76
N ARG A 80 -3.83 -3.14 11.10
CA ARG A 80 -4.00 -4.46 11.71
C ARG A 80 -2.88 -5.45 11.34
N VAL A 81 -1.91 -5.02 10.54
CA VAL A 81 -0.88 -5.92 10.02
C VAL A 81 0.48 -5.23 10.04
N PRO A 82 1.52 -5.80 10.67
CA PRO A 82 2.85 -5.21 10.65
C PRO A 82 3.38 -5.23 9.21
N THR A 83 3.27 -4.08 8.54
CA THR A 83 3.67 -3.85 7.15
C THR A 83 4.67 -2.72 7.18
N ALA A 84 5.88 -2.97 6.69
CA ALA A 84 6.90 -1.94 6.62
C ALA A 84 6.66 -1.07 5.38
N TRP A 85 6.85 0.24 5.56
CA TRP A 85 6.50 1.27 4.58
C TRP A 85 7.75 1.78 3.88
N CYS A 86 7.72 1.72 2.55
CA CYS A 86 8.60 2.53 1.72
C CYS A 86 7.73 3.66 1.15
N CYS A 87 8.18 4.91 1.26
CA CYS A 87 7.54 5.99 0.54
C CYS A 87 8.42 6.29 -0.66
N GLY A 88 7.87 6.10 -1.86
CA GLY A 88 8.52 6.45 -3.12
C GLY A 88 9.34 7.73 -2.99
N HIS A 89 10.65 7.56 -3.19
CA HIS A 89 11.74 8.53 -3.23
C HIS A 89 12.68 8.76 -2.02
N GLN A 90 12.33 8.75 -0.71
CA GLN A 90 13.35 9.23 0.28
C GLN A 90 13.41 8.68 1.74
N ARG A 91 12.62 7.72 2.23
CA ARG A 91 12.92 7.14 3.57
C ARG A 91 12.17 5.85 3.90
N TRP A 92 12.90 4.90 4.48
CA TRP A 92 12.36 3.73 5.17
C TRP A 92 11.92 4.15 6.58
N PHE A 93 10.64 3.94 6.92
CA PHE A 93 10.17 4.04 8.30
C PHE A 93 9.79 2.64 8.80
N ALA A 94 10.79 1.91 9.28
CA ALA A 94 10.61 0.63 9.94
C ALA A 94 10.47 0.84 11.46
N SER A 95 9.30 1.28 11.93
CA SER A 95 8.92 1.16 13.35
C SER A 95 7.58 1.85 13.64
N GLN A 96 6.52 1.06 13.84
CA GLN A 96 5.53 1.35 14.86
C GLN A 96 5.37 0.05 15.67
N PRO A 97 5.68 0.04 16.97
CA PRO A 97 5.40 -1.12 17.82
C PRO A 97 3.87 -1.32 17.93
N VAL A 98 3.50 -2.59 18.08
CA VAL A 98 2.13 -3.07 18.33
C VAL A 98 1.47 -2.41 19.55
#